data_AF-A0A7V8VTT8-F1
#
_entry.id   AF-A0A7V8VTT8-F1
#
_cell.length_a   1.000
_cell.length_b   1.000
_cell.length_c   1.000
_cell.angle_alpha   90.00
_cell.angle_beta   90.00
_cell.angle_gamma   90.00
#
_symmetry.space_group_name_H-M   'P 1'
#
loop_
_entity.id
_entity.type
_entity.pdbx_description
1 polymer ?
#
loop_
_entity_poly.entity_id
_entity_poly.type
_entity_poly.pdbx_seq_one_letter_code
_entity_poly.pdbx_strand_id
1 'polypeptide(L)'
;MIRQLVNTTLLSGALVLLAAQPLLAQAPSAEEAALNACARAASAKNEAEARPLTARAETEYRRAITERPREVEARVLLARTLMQCKLPFAGFMAQGRLVGEANGLLEEALEIAPTHWGARFALAMN
;
A
#
# COMPACT_ATOMS: atom_id res chain seq x y z
N MET A 1 -75.46 -14.69 7.96
CA MET A 1 -75.65 -15.01 6.52
C MET A 1 -75.35 -13.74 5.75
N ILE A 2 -74.38 -13.57 4.85
CA ILE A 2 -73.63 -14.45 3.94
C ILE A 2 -72.30 -13.73 3.59
N ARG A 3 -71.24 -14.53 3.40
CA ARG A 3 -69.92 -14.17 2.82
C ARG A 3 -70.04 -13.51 1.44
N GLN A 4 -69.13 -12.61 1.08
CA GLN A 4 -68.37 -12.74 -0.17
C GLN A 4 -66.96 -12.16 -0.04
N LEU A 5 -66.00 -13.01 -0.40
CA LEU A 5 -64.58 -12.73 -0.61
C LEU A 5 -64.40 -12.05 -1.97
N VAL A 6 -63.52 -11.06 -2.07
CA VAL A 6 -62.67 -10.94 -3.27
C VAL A 6 -61.25 -10.60 -2.84
N ASN A 7 -60.41 -11.57 -3.16
CA ASN A 7 -58.97 -11.64 -3.09
C ASN A 7 -58.37 -10.71 -4.17
N THR A 8 -57.53 -9.73 -3.82
CA THR A 8 -56.63 -9.11 -4.80
C THR A 8 -55.27 -8.85 -4.18
N THR A 9 -54.39 -9.81 -4.40
CA THR A 9 -52.93 -9.69 -4.35
C THR A 9 -52.45 -8.50 -5.17
N LEU A 10 -51.61 -7.64 -4.59
CA LEU A 10 -50.56 -6.93 -5.32
C LEU A 10 -49.29 -6.95 -4.46
N LEU A 11 -48.41 -7.91 -4.77
CA LEU A 11 -46.97 -7.74 -4.65
C LEU A 11 -46.55 -6.53 -5.50
N SER A 12 -45.64 -5.71 -4.99
CA SER A 12 -44.68 -4.81 -5.68
C SER A 12 -44.37 -3.70 -4.69
N GLY A 13 -43.16 -3.43 -4.23
CA GLY A 13 -41.83 -3.90 -4.60
C GLY A 13 -40.93 -3.08 -3.68
N ALA A 14 -40.24 -3.74 -2.75
CA ALA A 14 -39.22 -3.06 -1.96
C ALA A 14 -38.06 -2.77 -2.91
N LEU A 15 -38.06 -1.56 -3.45
CA LEU A 15 -36.97 -1.01 -4.24
C LEU A 15 -35.72 -1.01 -3.32
N VAL A 16 -34.87 -2.03 -3.48
CA VAL A 16 -33.54 -2.02 -2.89
C VAL A 16 -32.80 -0.91 -3.63
N LEU A 17 -32.80 0.29 -3.05
CA LEU A 17 -31.86 1.34 -3.37
C LEU A 17 -30.47 0.81 -3.01
N LEU A 18 -29.85 0.07 -3.92
CA LEU A 18 -28.40 -0.06 -3.97
C LEU A 18 -27.86 1.36 -4.16
N ALA A 19 -27.63 2.04 -3.04
CA ALA A 19 -26.80 3.23 -3.02
C ALA A 19 -25.43 2.81 -3.54
N ALA A 20 -25.13 3.19 -4.79
CA ALA A 20 -23.77 3.26 -5.29
C ALA A 20 -23.06 4.28 -4.41
N GLN A 21 -22.52 3.83 -3.28
CA GLN A 21 -21.65 4.65 -2.46
C GLN A 21 -20.43 4.93 -3.34
N PRO A 22 -20.11 6.22 -3.60
CA PRO A 22 -18.86 6.52 -4.26
C PRO A 22 -17.75 5.95 -3.37
N LEU A 23 -16.95 5.03 -3.91
CA LEU A 23 -15.68 4.67 -3.29
C LEU A 23 -14.89 5.97 -3.18
N LEU A 24 -14.95 6.61 -2.01
CA LEU A 24 -14.05 7.70 -1.70
C LEU A 24 -12.66 7.06 -1.67
N ALA A 25 -11.89 7.28 -2.75
CA ALA A 25 -10.49 6.92 -2.77
C ALA A 25 -9.84 7.60 -1.56
N GLN A 26 -9.40 6.78 -0.59
CA GLN A 26 -8.71 7.29 0.58
C GLN A 26 -7.45 7.99 0.09
N ALA A 27 -7.27 9.24 0.52
CA ALA A 27 -6.04 9.96 0.22
C ALA A 27 -4.86 9.17 0.79
N PRO A 28 -3.73 9.09 0.06
CA PRO A 28 -2.56 8.39 0.58
C PRO A 28 -2.12 9.01 1.90
N SER A 29 -1.62 8.18 2.81
CA SER A 29 -0.99 8.68 4.03
C SER A 29 0.19 9.61 3.69
N ALA A 30 0.63 10.41 4.66
CA ALA A 30 1.79 11.30 4.45
C ALA A 30 3.05 10.48 4.11
N GLU A 31 3.16 9.31 4.71
CA GLU A 31 4.16 8.30 4.46
C GLU A 31 4.08 7.79 3.00
N GLU A 32 2.92 7.28 2.58
CA GLU A 32 2.74 6.82 1.19
C GLU A 32 2.98 7.93 0.17
N ALA A 33 2.60 9.18 0.48
CA ALA A 33 2.87 10.33 -0.37
C ALA A 33 4.38 10.57 -0.56
N ALA A 34 5.20 10.35 0.47
CA ALA A 34 6.65 10.46 0.39
C ALA A 34 7.28 9.38 -0.52
N LEU A 35 6.84 8.12 -0.38
CA LEU A 35 7.23 7.05 -1.30
C LEU A 35 6.80 7.38 -2.74
N ASN A 36 5.56 7.80 -2.94
CA ASN A 36 5.03 8.12 -4.26
C ASN A 36 5.80 9.27 -4.92
N ALA A 37 6.28 10.25 -4.15
CA ALA A 37 7.11 11.32 -4.67
C ALA A 37 8.46 10.81 -5.21
N CYS A 38 9.18 9.99 -4.44
CA CYS A 38 10.46 9.43 -4.93
C CYS A 38 10.26 8.46 -6.09
N ALA A 39 9.21 7.63 -6.05
CA ALA A 39 8.93 6.66 -7.10
C ALA A 39 8.62 7.34 -8.44
N ARG A 40 7.90 8.46 -8.43
CA ARG A 40 7.68 9.27 -9.65
C ARG A 40 8.97 9.83 -10.22
N ALA A 41 9.81 10.46 -9.40
CA ALA A 41 11.09 10.98 -9.84
C ALA A 41 12.03 9.87 -10.37
N ALA A 42 12.05 8.72 -9.69
CA ALA A 42 12.83 7.55 -10.11
C ALA A 42 12.33 6.95 -11.44
N SER A 43 11.01 6.85 -11.62
CA SER A 43 10.40 6.38 -12.87
C SER A 43 10.71 7.32 -14.04
N ALA A 44 10.78 8.63 -13.78
CA ALA A 44 11.20 9.65 -14.73
C ALA A 44 12.71 9.70 -14.97
N LYS A 45 13.50 8.81 -14.34
CA LYS A 45 14.97 8.77 -14.39
C LYS A 45 15.63 10.07 -13.91
N ASN A 46 14.92 10.86 -13.10
CA ASN A 46 15.45 12.08 -12.51
C ASN A 46 16.15 11.78 -11.18
N GLU A 47 17.39 11.31 -11.23
CA GLU A 47 18.16 10.97 -10.03
C GLU A 47 18.37 12.17 -9.11
N ALA A 48 18.56 13.37 -9.67
CA ALA A 48 18.79 14.59 -8.90
C ALA A 48 17.61 14.91 -7.97
N GLU A 49 16.37 14.69 -8.44
CA GLU A 49 15.16 14.87 -7.64
C GLU A 49 14.85 13.64 -6.77
N ALA A 50 15.06 12.43 -7.29
CA ALA A 50 14.75 11.21 -6.56
C ALA A 50 15.63 11.05 -5.31
N ARG A 51 16.94 11.34 -5.40
CA ARG A 51 17.91 11.11 -4.31
C ARG A 51 17.53 11.77 -2.97
N PRO A 52 17.23 13.08 -2.89
CA PRO A 52 16.83 13.70 -1.63
C PRO A 52 15.46 13.19 -1.11
N LEU A 53 14.52 12.87 -2.00
CA LEU A 53 13.22 12.30 -1.60
C LEU A 53 13.38 10.91 -1.00
N THR A 54 14.19 10.05 -1.63
CA THR A 54 14.56 8.72 -1.12
C THR A 54 15.21 8.82 0.25
N ALA A 55 16.21 9.70 0.41
CA ALA A 55 16.91 9.86 1.68
C ALA A 55 15.97 10.27 2.82
N ARG A 56 15.07 11.23 2.56
CA ARG A 56 14.07 11.65 3.53
C ARG A 56 13.12 10.50 3.90
N ALA A 57 12.58 9.80 2.91
CA ALA A 57 11.68 8.67 3.16
C ALA A 57 12.36 7.54 3.97
N GLU A 58 13.61 7.17 3.62
CA GLU A 58 14.38 6.18 4.38
C GLU A 58 14.57 6.59 5.83
N THR A 59 14.97 7.84 6.10
CA THR A 59 15.14 8.34 7.47
C THR A 59 13.85 8.24 8.28
N GLU A 60 12.72 8.66 7.70
CA GLU A 60 11.42 8.63 8.37
C GLU A 60 10.98 7.19 8.68
N TYR A 61 11.09 6.27 7.72
CA TYR A 61 10.68 4.87 7.94
C TYR A 61 11.59 4.13 8.92
N ARG A 62 12.91 4.34 8.85
CA ARG A 62 13.83 3.76 9.84
C ARG A 62 13.57 4.29 11.24
N ARG A 63 13.26 5.59 11.36
CA ARG A 63 12.85 6.17 12.64
C ARG A 63 11.56 5.52 13.15
N ALA A 64 10.55 5.38 12.29
CA ALA A 64 9.29 4.74 12.65
C ALA A 64 9.47 3.28 13.10
N ILE A 65 10.34 2.49 12.43
CA ILE A 65 10.67 1.12 12.83
C ILE A 65 11.38 1.10 14.19
N THR A 66 12.26 2.06 14.44
CA THR A 66 13.00 2.16 15.72
C THR A 66 12.06 2.51 16.87
N GLU A 67 11.18 3.50 16.68
CA GLU A 67 10.22 3.96 17.69
C GLU A 67 9.08 2.94 17.91
N ARG A 68 8.69 2.23 16.85
CA ARG A 68 7.63 1.22 16.85
C ARG A 68 8.14 -0.07 16.20
N PRO A 69 8.84 -0.94 16.96
CA PRO A 69 9.43 -2.15 16.41
C PRO A 69 8.45 -3.13 15.78
N ARG A 70 7.15 -3.06 16.10
CA ARG A 70 6.10 -3.89 15.49
C ARG A 70 5.32 -3.18 14.38
N GLU A 71 5.76 -2.00 13.94
CA GLU A 71 5.13 -1.27 12.84
C GLU A 71 5.39 -1.98 11.51
N VAL A 72 4.33 -2.52 10.92
CA VAL A 72 4.39 -3.31 9.69
C VAL A 72 4.55 -2.40 8.48
N GLU A 73 3.78 -1.32 8.42
CA GLU A 73 3.74 -0.46 7.24
C GLU A 73 5.07 0.27 7.00
N ALA A 74 5.75 0.69 8.07
CA ALA A 74 7.06 1.32 7.95
C ALA A 74 8.10 0.40 7.29
N ARG A 75 8.04 -0.92 7.56
CA ARG A 75 8.92 -1.91 6.89
C ARG A 75 8.57 -2.06 5.42
N VAL A 76 7.29 -2.18 5.11
CA VAL A 76 6.81 -2.30 3.72
C VAL A 76 7.20 -1.06 2.91
N LEU A 77 6.99 0.14 3.46
CA LEU A 77 7.33 1.39 2.80
C LEU A 77 8.85 1.57 2.65
N LEU A 78 9.66 1.16 3.63
CA LEU A 78 11.11 1.17 3.50
C LEU A 78 11.58 0.21 2.40
N ALA A 79 11.10 -1.04 2.39
CA ALA A 79 11.43 -2.01 1.35
C ALA A 79 11.07 -1.48 -0.06
N ARG A 80 9.87 -0.91 -0.21
CA ARG A 80 9.45 -0.29 -1.47
C ARG A 80 10.29 0.92 -1.84
N THR A 81 10.74 1.72 -0.88
CA THR A 81 11.65 2.85 -1.14
C THR A 81 12.99 2.38 -1.68
N LEU A 82 13.57 1.32 -1.09
CA LEU A 82 14.81 0.73 -1.55
C LEU A 82 14.67 0.22 -3.00
N MET A 83 13.57 -0.47 -3.31
CA MET A 83 13.36 -1.08 -4.63
C MET A 83 12.91 -0.08 -5.71
N GLN A 84 12.00 0.82 -5.39
CA GLN A 84 11.35 1.70 -6.37
C GLN A 84 12.10 3.02 -6.55
N CYS A 85 12.84 3.47 -5.53
CA CYS A 85 13.47 4.79 -5.56
C CYS A 85 15.00 4.73 -5.55
N LYS A 86 15.61 3.74 -4.89
CA LYS A 86 17.08 3.65 -4.75
C LYS A 86 17.73 2.70 -5.75
N LEU A 87 17.18 1.50 -5.92
CA LEU A 87 17.67 0.47 -6.83
C LEU A 87 17.86 0.96 -8.28
N PRO A 88 16.96 1.79 -8.86
CA PRO A 88 17.10 2.22 -10.27
C PRO A 88 18.37 3.03 -10.56
N PHE A 89 18.99 3.60 -9.53
CA PHE A 89 20.21 4.41 -9.62
C PHE A 89 21.41 3.72 -8.96
N ALA A 90 21.21 2.52 -8.42
CA ALA A 90 22.27 1.76 -7.78
C ALA A 90 23.18 1.11 -8.83
N GLY A 91 24.49 1.24 -8.64
CA GLY A 91 25.47 0.44 -9.38
C GLY A 91 25.26 -1.06 -9.14
N PHE A 92 25.63 -1.89 -10.11
CA PHE A 92 25.37 -3.33 -10.12
C PHE A 92 25.70 -4.03 -8.80
N MET A 93 26.89 -3.76 -8.22
CA MET A 93 27.32 -4.37 -6.96
C MET A 93 26.44 -4.00 -5.74
N ALA A 94 25.76 -2.85 -5.79
CA ALA A 94 24.87 -2.42 -4.72
C ALA A 94 23.45 -2.99 -4.86
N GLN A 95 23.06 -3.45 -6.05
CA GLN A 95 21.70 -3.94 -6.31
C GLN A 95 21.36 -5.17 -5.46
N GLY A 96 22.23 -6.17 -5.43
CA GLY A 96 22.00 -7.38 -4.63
C GLY A 96 21.80 -7.10 -3.14
N ARG A 97 22.55 -6.14 -2.58
CA ARG A 97 22.36 -5.71 -1.19
C ARG A 97 21.03 -5.02 -0.97
N LEU A 98 20.60 -4.14 -1.88
CA LEU A 98 19.33 -3.44 -1.78
C LEU A 98 18.13 -4.39 -1.88
N VAL A 99 18.20 -5.37 -2.79
CA VAL A 99 17.17 -6.41 -2.91
C VAL A 99 17.12 -7.26 -1.64
N GLY A 100 18.28 -7.70 -1.13
CA GLY A 100 18.33 -8.49 0.11
C GLY A 100 17.77 -7.75 1.31
N GLU A 101 18.11 -6.45 1.47
CA GLU A 101 17.57 -5.62 2.55
C GLU A 101 16.05 -5.41 2.40
N ALA A 102 15.56 -5.15 1.18
CA ALA A 102 14.13 -4.99 0.94
C ALA A 102 13.35 -6.28 1.23
N ASN A 103 13.88 -7.44 0.84
CA ASN A 103 13.25 -8.72 1.11
C ASN A 103 13.23 -9.04 2.61
N GLY A 104 14.34 -8.82 3.33
CA GLY A 104 14.38 -9.02 4.78
C GLY A 104 13.34 -8.16 5.52
N LEU A 105 13.17 -6.89 5.13
CA LEU A 105 12.14 -6.03 5.70
C LEU A 105 10.71 -6.55 5.47
N LEU A 106 10.45 -7.10 4.29
CA LEU A 106 9.13 -7.66 3.94
C LEU A 106 8.87 -8.99 4.66
N GLU A 107 9.89 -9.83 4.81
CA GLU A 107 9.83 -11.05 5.61
C GLU A 107 9.54 -10.72 7.08
N GLU A 108 10.28 -9.79 7.69
CA GLU A 108 9.99 -9.29 9.04
C GLU A 108 8.55 -8.74 9.18
N ALA A 109 8.08 -8.00 8.17
CA ALA A 109 6.71 -7.49 8.15
C ALA A 109 5.68 -8.64 8.16
N LEU A 110 5.94 -9.73 7.43
CA LEU A 110 5.09 -10.91 7.38
C LEU A 110 5.19 -11.80 8.62
N GLU A 111 6.32 -11.79 9.32
CA GLU A 111 6.42 -12.43 10.65
C GLU A 111 5.50 -11.73 11.66
N ILE A 112 5.39 -10.40 11.59
CA ILE A 112 4.49 -9.62 12.46
C ILE A 112 3.04 -9.75 12.01
N ALA A 113 2.77 -9.69 10.70
CA ALA A 113 1.44 -9.74 10.10
C ALA A 113 1.41 -10.65 8.85
N PRO A 114 1.20 -11.98 9.01
CA PRO A 114 1.33 -12.96 7.91
C PRO A 114 0.35 -12.78 6.75
N THR A 115 -0.77 -12.10 6.99
CA THR A 115 -1.82 -11.82 6.01
C THR A 115 -1.71 -10.43 5.40
N HIS A 116 -0.64 -9.68 5.69
CA HIS A 116 -0.44 -8.32 5.20
C HIS A 116 -0.28 -8.30 3.67
N TRP A 117 -1.34 -7.90 2.97
CA TRP A 117 -1.41 -8.01 1.51
C TRP A 117 -0.28 -7.23 0.81
N GLY A 118 0.03 -6.02 1.29
CA GLY A 118 1.04 -5.15 0.67
C GLY A 118 2.45 -5.73 0.79
N ALA A 119 2.73 -6.42 1.89
CA ALA A 119 4.03 -7.06 2.12
C ALA A 119 4.19 -8.31 1.23
N ARG A 120 3.14 -9.15 1.15
CA ARG A 120 3.12 -10.33 0.27
C ARG A 120 3.26 -9.95 -1.20
N PHE A 121 2.54 -8.91 -1.62
CA PHE A 121 2.59 -8.41 -2.98
C PHE A 121 3.97 -7.86 -3.32
N ALA A 122 4.54 -7.01 -2.46
CA ALA A 122 5.87 -6.45 -2.68
C ALA A 122 6.94 -7.56 -2.76
N LEU A 123 6.87 -8.57 -1.88
CA LEU A 123 7.85 -9.67 -1.88
C LEU A 123 7.78 -10.51 -3.16
N ALA A 124 6.58 -10.71 -3.71
CA ALA A 124 6.40 -11.45 -4.96
C ALA A 124 6.86 -10.69 -6.21
N MET A 125 7.01 -9.37 -6.12
CA MET A 125 7.36 -8.48 -7.24
C MET A 125 8.81 -7.99 -7.22
N ASN A 126 9.56 -8.30 -6.17
CA ASN A 126 10.95 -7.89 -5.99
C ASN A 126 11.96 -8.78 -6.73
#